data_AF-A0A8T4E150-F1
#
_entry.id   AF-A0A8T4E150-F1
#
_cell.length_a   1.000
_cell.length_b   1.000
_cell.length_c   1.000
_cell.angle_alpha   90.00
_cell.angle_beta   90.00
_cell.angle_gamma   90.00
#
_symmetry.space_group_name_H-M   'P 1'
#
loop_
_entity.id
_entity.type
_entity.pdbx_description
1 polymer ?
#
loop_
_entity_poly.entity_id
_entity_poly.type
_entity_poly.pdbx_seq_one_letter_code
_entity_poly.pdbx_strand_id
1 'polypeptide(L)'
;MKVLTDKVRVLLGWAVLIMVALTLGLWGFNAYSSGMTSGDAVLLGLPLILIIGFGVYFFNRHKEAASGGVIEDERSRKILESSFARAYLLSIYWLLAMGFFSDSLGLESLSVSTITGIGILGMAVLFGLCYLYTSKFDSSIES
;
A
#
# COMPACT_ATOMS: atom_id res chain seq x y z
N MET A 1 0.00 28.30 -11.97
CA MET A 1 -0.23 26.99 -12.64
C MET A 1 0.12 25.79 -11.75
N LYS A 2 1.22 25.80 -10.97
CA LYS A 2 1.57 24.72 -10.00
C LYS A 2 0.45 24.36 -9.00
N VAL A 3 -0.20 25.36 -8.40
CA VAL A 3 -1.28 25.16 -7.40
C VAL A 3 -2.48 24.36 -7.91
N LEU A 4 -2.78 24.43 -9.21
CA LEU A 4 -3.90 23.67 -9.81
C LEU A 4 -3.54 22.19 -9.96
N THR A 5 -2.28 21.89 -10.31
CA THR A 5 -1.77 20.52 -10.43
C THR A 5 -1.72 19.83 -9.07
N ASP A 6 -1.36 20.55 -8.00
CA ASP A 6 -1.31 20.01 -6.64
C ASP A 6 -2.71 19.64 -6.12
N LYS A 7 -3.71 20.48 -6.36
CA LYS A 7 -5.12 20.19 -5.98
C LYS A 7 -5.68 18.97 -6.71
N VAL A 8 -5.36 18.81 -8.01
CA VAL A 8 -5.81 17.65 -8.79
C VAL A 8 -5.17 16.35 -8.31
N ARG A 9 -3.87 16.37 -7.98
CA ARG A 9 -3.15 15.21 -7.41
C ARG A 9 -3.72 14.80 -6.05
N VAL A 10 -4.02 15.79 -5.22
CA VAL A 10 -4.67 15.60 -3.93
C VAL A 10 -6.05 14.95 -4.08
N LEU A 11 -6.87 15.46 -4.99
CA LEU A 11 -8.20 14.91 -5.29
C LEU A 11 -8.11 13.47 -5.82
N LEU A 12 -7.14 13.18 -6.70
CA LEU A 12 -6.86 11.83 -7.18
C LEU A 12 -6.49 10.87 -6.04
N GLY A 13 -5.64 11.32 -5.11
CA GLY A 13 -5.27 10.55 -3.93
C GLY A 13 -6.49 10.18 -3.08
N TRP A 14 -7.36 11.15 -2.78
CA TRP A 14 -8.62 10.91 -2.07
C TRP A 14 -9.56 9.99 -2.83
N ALA A 15 -9.70 10.17 -4.15
CA ALA A 15 -10.56 9.32 -4.98
C ALA A 15 -10.13 7.86 -4.94
N VAL A 16 -8.82 7.59 -5.06
CA VAL A 16 -8.27 6.23 -4.93
C VAL A 16 -8.51 5.67 -3.53
N LEU A 17 -8.28 6.47 -2.48
CA LEU A 17 -8.48 6.04 -1.09
C LEU A 17 -9.94 5.65 -0.80
N ILE A 18 -10.89 6.47 -1.28
CA ILE A 18 -12.33 6.20 -1.15
C ILE A 18 -12.71 4.94 -1.94
N MET A 19 -12.21 4.80 -3.17
CA MET A 19 -12.50 3.62 -4.00
C MET A 19 -12.04 2.34 -3.30
N VAL A 20 -10.80 2.31 -2.80
CA VAL A 20 -10.26 1.15 -2.07
C VAL A 20 -11.06 0.88 -0.78
N ALA A 21 -11.42 1.92 -0.02
CA ALA A 21 -12.23 1.78 1.18
C ALA A 21 -13.62 1.20 0.90
N LEU A 22 -14.28 1.64 -0.18
CA LEU A 22 -15.58 1.11 -0.60
C LEU A 22 -15.48 -0.35 -1.02
N THR A 23 -14.45 -0.72 -1.78
CA THR A 23 -14.25 -2.11 -2.21
C THR A 23 -14.04 -3.04 -1.02
N LEU A 24 -13.23 -2.65 -0.04
CA LEU A 24 -13.03 -3.46 1.17
C LEU A 24 -14.25 -3.47 2.08
N GLY A 25 -14.98 -2.35 2.18
CA GLY A 25 -16.22 -2.30 2.94
C GLY A 25 -17.27 -3.26 2.38
N LEU A 26 -17.44 -3.27 1.05
CA LEU A 26 -18.33 -4.22 0.36
C LEU A 26 -17.87 -5.67 0.54
N TRP A 27 -16.57 -5.92 0.43
CA TRP A 27 -16.02 -7.26 0.59
C TRP A 27 -16.16 -7.77 2.03
N GLY A 28 -15.86 -6.92 3.02
CA GLY A 28 -16.00 -7.24 4.44
C GLY A 28 -17.45 -7.47 4.87
N PHE A 29 -18.38 -6.68 4.32
CA PHE A 29 -19.82 -6.90 4.56
C PHE A 29 -20.31 -8.23 3.97
N ASN A 30 -19.82 -8.60 2.79
CA ASN A 30 -20.13 -9.87 2.15
C ASN A 30 -19.54 -11.05 2.95
N ALA A 31 -18.28 -10.94 3.40
CA ALA A 31 -17.60 -11.94 4.22
C ALA A 31 -18.29 -12.13 5.60
N TYR A 32 -18.75 -11.05 6.22
CA TYR A 32 -19.53 -11.13 7.46
C TYR A 32 -20.86 -11.87 7.26
N SER A 33 -21.55 -11.60 6.14
CA SER A 33 -22.84 -12.20 5.82
C SER A 33 -22.77 -13.69 5.44
N SER A 34 -21.61 -14.15 4.97
CA SER A 34 -21.39 -15.53 4.50
C SER A 34 -20.80 -16.47 5.56
N GLY A 35 -20.55 -15.98 6.78
CA GLY A 35 -19.93 -16.75 7.85
C GLY A 35 -18.42 -16.67 7.76
N MET A 36 -17.85 -15.68 8.45
CA MET A 36 -16.44 -15.30 8.35
C MET A 36 -15.52 -16.42 8.85
N THR A 37 -14.67 -16.96 7.97
CA THR A 37 -13.62 -17.89 8.38
C THR A 37 -12.41 -17.13 8.93
N SER A 38 -11.57 -17.81 9.73
CA SER A 38 -10.35 -17.21 10.27
C SER A 38 -9.36 -16.76 9.18
N GLY A 39 -9.40 -17.36 7.99
CA GLY A 39 -8.63 -16.91 6.81
C GLY A 39 -9.12 -15.56 6.27
N ASP A 40 -10.43 -15.38 6.15
CA ASP A 40 -11.03 -14.13 5.67
C ASP A 40 -10.72 -12.96 6.61
N ALA A 41 -10.64 -13.21 7.91
CA ALA A 41 -10.28 -12.21 8.90
C ALA A 41 -8.86 -11.62 8.70
N VAL A 42 -7.89 -12.46 8.33
CA VAL A 42 -6.51 -12.02 8.07
C VAL A 42 -6.44 -11.26 6.75
N LEU A 43 -7.12 -11.75 5.72
CA LEU A 43 -7.19 -11.08 4.41
C LEU A 43 -7.95 -9.76 4.47
N LEU A 44 -8.90 -9.57 5.39
CA LEU A 44 -9.59 -8.29 5.61
C LEU A 44 -8.80 -7.35 6.52
N GLY A 45 -8.18 -7.88 7.58
CA GLY A 45 -7.54 -7.08 8.61
C GLY A 45 -6.28 -6.34 8.13
N LEU A 46 -5.43 -7.01 7.35
CA LEU A 46 -4.16 -6.42 6.92
C LEU A 46 -4.32 -5.25 5.92
N PRO A 47 -5.19 -5.34 4.88
CA PRO A 47 -5.48 -4.21 4.00
C PRO A 47 -6.07 -3.02 4.75
N LEU A 48 -6.88 -3.27 5.78
CA LEU A 48 -7.48 -2.22 6.61
C LEU A 48 -6.41 -1.42 7.35
N ILE A 49 -5.43 -2.11 7.95
CA ILE A 49 -4.27 -1.49 8.60
C ILE A 49 -3.45 -0.66 7.60
N LEU A 50 -3.23 -1.19 6.39
CA LEU A 50 -2.51 -0.47 5.33
C LEU A 50 -3.23 0.82 4.91
N ILE A 51 -4.56 0.79 4.79
CA ILE A 51 -5.36 1.97 4.44
C ILE A 51 -5.35 3.01 5.55
N ILE A 52 -5.47 2.57 6.81
CA ILE A 52 -5.37 3.49 7.94
C ILE A 52 -3.98 4.12 7.96
N GLY A 53 -2.91 3.33 7.75
CA GLY A 53 -1.55 3.84 7.64
C GLY A 53 -1.36 4.84 6.50
N PHE A 54 -1.84 4.52 5.30
CA PHE A 54 -1.81 5.41 4.15
C PHE A 54 -2.66 6.67 4.35
N GLY A 55 -3.83 6.54 4.99
CA GLY A 55 -4.73 7.64 5.30
C GLY A 55 -4.09 8.62 6.29
N VAL A 56 -3.46 8.13 7.35
CA VAL A 56 -2.71 8.96 8.31
C VAL A 56 -1.54 9.66 7.63
N TYR A 57 -0.78 8.96 6.78
CA TYR A 57 0.30 9.54 5.99
C TYR A 57 -0.21 10.69 5.09
N PHE A 58 -1.32 10.47 4.37
CA PHE A 58 -1.90 11.47 3.47
C PHE A 58 -2.49 12.66 4.21
N PHE A 59 -3.10 12.42 5.38
CA PHE A 59 -3.66 13.47 6.24
C PHE A 59 -2.58 14.38 6.83
N ASN A 60 -1.47 13.81 7.31
CA ASN A 60 -0.33 14.60 7.77
C ASN A 60 0.25 15.46 6.64
N ARG A 61 0.36 14.89 5.43
CA ARG A 61 0.83 15.60 4.23
C ARG A 61 -0.11 16.73 3.79
N HIS A 62 -1.42 16.59 3.98
CA HIS A 62 -2.39 17.66 3.77
C HIS A 62 -2.24 18.79 4.77
N LYS A 63 -2.00 18.46 6.05
CA LYS A 63 -1.82 19.44 7.11
C LYS A 63 -0.56 20.29 6.88
N GLU A 64 0.52 19.67 6.40
CA GLU A 64 1.77 20.35 6.00
C GLU A 64 1.60 21.22 4.74
N ALA A 65 0.82 20.75 3.76
CA ALA A 65 0.46 21.55 2.58
C ALA A 65 -0.40 22.77 2.93
N ALA A 66 -1.31 22.62 3.90
CA ALA A 66 -2.17 23.70 4.38
C ALA A 66 -1.39 24.76 5.19
N SER A 67 -0.26 24.40 5.81
CA SER A 67 0.61 25.33 6.55
C SER A 67 1.61 26.10 5.68
N GLY A 68 1.53 26.00 4.34
CA GLY A 68 2.39 26.74 3.42
C GLY A 68 3.77 26.12 3.19
N GLY A 69 3.97 24.86 3.60
CA GLY A 69 5.19 24.10 3.30
C GLY A 69 5.24 23.73 1.81
N VAL A 70 6.44 23.75 1.22
CA VAL A 70 6.66 23.23 -0.14
C VAL A 70 6.35 21.72 -0.11
N ILE A 71 5.29 21.31 -0.79
CA ILE A 71 4.72 19.94 -0.73
C ILE A 71 5.72 18.87 -1.22
N GLU A 72 6.71 19.26 -2.03
CA GLU A 72 7.77 18.39 -2.53
C GLU A 72 9.13 19.02 -2.24
N ASP A 73 9.78 18.56 -1.18
CA ASP A 73 11.24 18.62 -1.11
C ASP A 73 11.79 17.62 -2.15
N GLU A 74 12.79 18.03 -2.94
CA GLU A 74 13.44 17.16 -3.94
C GLU A 74 13.93 15.85 -3.32
N ARG A 75 14.31 15.91 -2.03
CA ARG A 75 14.71 14.74 -1.23
C ARG A 75 13.56 13.75 -1.05
N SER A 76 12.36 14.22 -0.70
CA SER A 76 11.17 13.37 -0.57
C SER A 76 10.81 12.68 -1.89
N ARG A 77 10.96 13.38 -3.02
CA ARG A 77 10.68 12.79 -4.34
C ARG A 77 11.67 11.68 -4.69
N LYS A 78 12.96 11.90 -4.46
CA LYS A 78 14.01 10.88 -4.67
C LYS A 78 13.82 9.66 -3.78
N ILE A 79 13.46 9.84 -2.51
CA ILE A 79 13.15 8.73 -1.59
C ILE A 79 11.99 7.90 -2.14
N LEU A 80 10.93 8.56 -2.62
CA LEU A 80 9.73 7.88 -3.12
C LEU A 80 10.01 7.13 -4.43
N GLU A 81 10.72 7.76 -5.38
CA GLU A 81 11.15 7.12 -6.63
C GLU A 81 12.08 5.92 -6.38
N SER A 82 13.06 6.07 -5.48
CA SER A 82 14.00 4.98 -5.12
C SER A 82 13.28 3.83 -4.40
N SER A 83 12.37 4.15 -3.48
CA SER A 83 11.56 3.16 -2.76
C SER A 83 10.66 2.40 -3.73
N PHE A 84 10.05 3.09 -4.69
CA PHE A 84 9.18 2.47 -5.70
C PHE A 84 9.97 1.52 -6.61
N ALA A 85 11.15 1.93 -7.08
CA ALA A 85 12.00 1.09 -7.90
C ALA A 85 12.45 -0.19 -7.17
N ARG A 86 12.85 -0.07 -5.90
CA ARG A 86 13.25 -1.21 -5.06
C ARG A 86 12.07 -2.13 -4.74
N ALA A 87 10.92 -1.55 -4.37
CA ALA A 87 9.70 -2.31 -4.09
C ALA A 87 9.19 -3.06 -5.32
N TYR A 88 9.28 -2.46 -6.51
CA TYR A 88 8.90 -3.08 -7.77
C TYR A 88 9.78 -4.28 -8.12
N LEU A 89 11.10 -4.16 -7.92
CA LEU A 89 12.01 -5.30 -8.12
C LEU A 89 11.70 -6.43 -7.12
N LEU A 90 11.54 -6.10 -5.83
CA LEU A 90 11.20 -7.06 -4.79
C LEU A 90 9.82 -7.72 -5.02
N SER A 91 8.84 -7.01 -5.55
CA SER A 91 7.50 -7.54 -5.81
C SER A 91 7.49 -8.59 -6.93
N ILE A 92 8.37 -8.45 -7.92
CA ILE A 92 8.57 -9.46 -8.97
C ILE A 92 9.09 -10.76 -8.34
N TYR A 93 10.08 -10.67 -7.46
CA TYR A 93 10.59 -11.85 -6.74
C TYR A 93 9.56 -12.46 -5.79
N TRP A 94 8.69 -11.65 -5.19
CA TRP A 94 7.57 -12.14 -4.39
C TRP A 94 6.56 -12.96 -5.20
N LEU A 95 6.15 -12.45 -6.37
CA LEU A 95 5.28 -13.20 -7.27
C LEU A 95 5.95 -14.49 -7.75
N LEU A 96 7.24 -14.42 -8.07
CA LEU A 96 8.01 -15.58 -8.49
C LEU A 96 8.12 -16.63 -7.37
N ALA A 97 8.32 -16.18 -6.13
CA ALA A 97 8.31 -17.06 -4.96
C ALA A 97 6.93 -17.71 -4.75
N MET A 98 5.84 -16.97 -4.88
CA MET A 98 4.49 -17.56 -4.80
C MET A 98 4.25 -18.61 -5.89
N GLY A 99 4.71 -18.36 -7.12
CA GLY A 99 4.61 -19.33 -8.21
C GLY A 99 5.51 -20.55 -8.01
N PHE A 100 6.69 -20.38 -7.42
CA PHE A 100 7.63 -21.48 -7.16
C PHE A 100 7.20 -22.35 -5.98
N PHE A 101 6.65 -21.73 -4.93
CA PHE A 101 6.15 -22.40 -3.75
C PHE A 101 4.66 -22.74 -3.84
N SER A 102 4.03 -22.63 -5.02
CA SER A 102 2.60 -22.91 -5.21
C SER A 102 2.23 -24.29 -4.67
N ASP A 103 3.04 -25.27 -5.00
CA ASP A 103 2.79 -26.69 -4.72
C ASP A 103 3.09 -27.01 -3.25
N SER A 104 4.10 -26.35 -2.67
CA SER A 104 4.51 -26.54 -1.27
C SER A 104 3.61 -25.82 -0.27
N LEU A 105 3.02 -24.69 -0.66
CA LEU A 105 2.11 -23.90 0.18
C LEU A 105 0.64 -24.29 -0.02
N GLY A 106 0.36 -25.30 -0.85
CA GLY A 106 -1.00 -25.72 -1.18
C GLY A 106 -1.81 -24.61 -1.87
N LEU A 107 -1.15 -23.65 -2.53
CA LEU A 107 -1.80 -22.50 -3.17
C LEU A 107 -2.73 -22.94 -4.30
N GLU A 108 -2.52 -24.10 -4.91
CA GLU A 108 -3.43 -24.68 -5.90
C GLU A 108 -4.84 -24.97 -5.34
N SER A 109 -4.95 -25.19 -4.03
CA SER A 109 -6.23 -25.44 -3.35
C SER A 109 -7.00 -24.16 -3.03
N LEU A 110 -6.34 -23.00 -3.12
CA LEU A 110 -6.94 -21.71 -2.83
C LEU A 110 -7.60 -21.12 -4.07
N SER A 111 -8.73 -20.43 -3.86
CA SER A 111 -9.40 -19.71 -4.95
C SER A 111 -8.47 -18.68 -5.58
N VAL A 112 -8.60 -18.45 -6.90
CA VAL A 112 -7.82 -17.46 -7.64
C VAL A 112 -7.92 -16.07 -7.00
N SER A 113 -9.09 -15.73 -6.44
CA SER A 113 -9.28 -14.48 -5.69
C SER A 113 -8.40 -14.38 -4.44
N THR A 114 -8.22 -15.48 -3.71
CA THR A 114 -7.39 -15.49 -2.50
C THR A 114 -5.90 -15.39 -2.86
N ILE A 115 -5.45 -16.12 -3.88
CA ILE A 115 -4.05 -16.06 -4.36
C ILE A 115 -3.72 -14.64 -4.85
N THR A 116 -4.62 -14.04 -5.62
CA THR A 116 -4.47 -12.66 -6.12
C THR A 116 -4.45 -11.66 -4.96
N GLY A 117 -5.31 -11.85 -3.95
CA GLY A 117 -5.33 -11.05 -2.73
C GLY A 117 -4.02 -11.11 -1.95
N ILE A 118 -3.48 -12.32 -1.72
CA ILE A 118 -2.18 -12.53 -1.05
C ILE A 118 -1.05 -11.88 -1.87
N GLY A 119 -1.11 -11.97 -3.20
CA GLY A 119 -0.16 -11.31 -4.09
C GLY A 119 -0.12 -9.79 -3.91
N ILE A 120 -1.27 -9.13 -4.06
CA ILE A 120 -1.40 -7.68 -3.91
C ILE A 120 -1.00 -7.23 -2.51
N LEU A 121 -1.41 -7.98 -1.49
CA LEU A 121 -1.10 -7.70 -0.09
C LEU A 121 0.41 -7.80 0.17
N GLY A 122 1.09 -8.82 -0.36
CA GLY A 122 2.54 -8.93 -0.30
C GLY A 122 3.26 -7.77 -0.99
N MET A 123 2.75 -7.30 -2.14
CA MET A 123 3.30 -6.11 -2.80
C MET A 123 3.18 -4.86 -1.92
N ALA A 124 2.03 -4.67 -1.25
CA ALA A 124 1.81 -3.52 -0.39
C ALA A 124 2.72 -3.54 0.85
N VAL A 125 2.94 -4.71 1.45
CA VAL A 125 3.87 -4.90 2.57
C VAL A 125 5.30 -4.62 2.13
N LEU A 126 5.74 -5.16 0.99
CA LEU A 126 7.08 -4.91 0.45
C LEU A 126 7.32 -3.43 0.13
N PHE A 127 6.31 -2.75 -0.39
CA PHE A 127 6.38 -1.31 -0.60
C PHE A 127 6.55 -0.56 0.73
N GLY A 128 5.75 -0.89 1.74
CA GLY A 128 5.86 -0.30 3.08
C GLY A 128 7.25 -0.53 3.72
N LEU A 129 7.79 -1.75 3.59
CA LEU A 129 9.13 -2.08 4.08
C LEU A 129 10.22 -1.32 3.34
N CYS A 130 10.15 -1.24 2.01
CA CYS A 130 11.11 -0.48 1.21
C CYS A 130 11.06 1.01 1.52
N TYR A 131 9.86 1.55 1.77
CA TYR A 131 9.67 2.93 2.17
C TYR A 131 10.27 3.22 3.55
N LEU A 132 10.01 2.37 4.55
CA LEU A 132 10.59 2.50 5.89
C LEU A 132 12.12 2.33 5.89
N TYR A 133 12.64 1.42 5.07
CA TYR A 133 14.08 1.23 4.93
C TYR A 133 14.74 2.46 4.31
N THR A 134 14.16 3.01 3.24
CA THR A 134 14.73 4.17 2.56
C THR A 134 14.59 5.45 3.39
N SER A 135 13.50 5.60 4.15
CA SER A 135 13.34 6.76 5.06
C SER A 135 14.31 6.75 6.22
N LYS A 136 14.61 5.57 6.82
CA LYS A 136 15.63 5.45 7.88
C LYS A 136 17.06 5.54 7.36
N PHE A 137 17.34 5.01 6.17
CA PHE A 137 18.69 5.07 5.60
C PHE A 137 19.10 6.52 5.32
N ASP A 138 18.17 7.34 4.82
CA ASP A 138 18.45 8.74 4.50
C ASP A 138 18.63 9.63 5.74
N SER A 139 18.08 9.23 6.91
CA SER A 139 18.33 9.92 8.18
C SER A 139 19.69 9.59 8.82
N SER A 140 20.38 8.55 8.32
CA SER A 140 21.67 8.08 8.87
C SER A 140 22.90 8.69 8.18
N ILE A 141 22.72 9.40 7.06
CA ILE A 141 23.81 10.07 6.33
C ILE A 141 24.08 11.50 6.86
N GLU A 142 23.19 12.03 7.71
CA GLU A 142 23.30 13.36 8.33
C GLU A 142 23.86 13.37 9.78
N SER A 143 24.25 12.22 10.34
CA SER A 143 24.96 12.13 11.63
C SER A 143 26.43 11.84 11.46
#